data_AF-A0A7W5FN91-F1
#
_entry.id   AF-A0A7W5FN91-F1
#
_cell.length_a   1.000
_cell.length_b   1.000
_cell.length_c   1.000
_cell.angle_alpha   90.00
_cell.angle_beta   90.00
_cell.angle_gamma   90.00
#
_symmetry.space_group_name_H-M   'P 1'
#
loop_
_entity.id
_entity.type
_entity.pdbx_description
1 polymer ?
#
loop_
_entity_poly.entity_id
_entity_poly.type
_entity_poly.pdbx_seq_one_letter_code
_entity_poly.pdbx_strand_id
1 'polypeptide(L)'
;MQRDYKRGFLYAASFLLYAIVYTFINMAIDWWFVTLSVRAVMIVLAPLLVWVLFHVAYAKRKTSKELPRAMWINMIIIGVLITGFSITKIGINEHNSHFDYNRWVSEQDNRQQMIDDFLDHQELIGLTQAEVIDLLGKPNERSEQTFIYYMGYSVIDIVMLVITFEEGRAVKHAIEIS
;
A
#
# COMPACT_ATOMS: atom_id res chain seq x y z
N MET A 1 10.82 19.71 39.80
CA MET A 1 11.16 18.27 39.85
C MET A 1 9.95 17.36 39.60
N GLN A 2 9.00 17.18 40.53
CA GLN A 2 7.87 16.24 40.33
C GLN A 2 6.93 16.64 39.16
N ARG A 3 6.83 17.93 38.84
CA ARG A 3 5.98 18.47 37.75
C ARG A 3 6.62 18.30 36.36
N ASP A 4 7.94 18.21 36.30
CA ASP A 4 8.71 18.07 35.06
C ASP A 4 8.72 16.60 34.61
N TYR A 5 8.81 15.68 35.58
CA TYR A 5 8.70 14.23 35.35
C TYR A 5 7.35 13.84 34.71
N LYS A 6 6.23 14.34 35.24
CA LYS A 6 4.88 14.05 34.69
C LYS A 6 4.71 14.50 33.23
N ARG A 7 5.42 15.54 32.81
CA ARG A 7 5.37 16.06 31.44
C ARG A 7 6.20 15.22 30.50
N GLY A 8 7.46 14.95 30.87
CA GLY A 8 8.32 14.05 30.09
C GLY A 8 7.65 12.69 29.87
N PHE A 9 7.00 12.16 30.91
CA PHE A 9 6.21 10.94 30.81
C PHE A 9 5.04 11.06 29.81
N LEU A 10 4.23 12.12 29.88
CA LEU A 10 3.11 12.32 28.95
C LEU A 10 3.58 12.44 27.50
N TYR A 11 4.66 13.18 27.25
CA TYR A 11 5.25 13.31 25.92
C TYR A 11 5.73 11.96 25.40
N ALA A 12 6.52 11.23 26.20
CA ALA A 12 6.99 9.89 25.85
C ALA A 12 5.82 8.92 25.58
N ALA A 13 4.80 8.90 26.43
CA ALA A 13 3.63 8.07 26.26
C ALA A 13 2.86 8.42 24.97
N SER A 14 2.68 9.72 24.68
CA SER A 14 2.02 10.15 23.45
C SER A 14 2.81 9.82 22.19
N PHE A 15 4.15 9.88 22.26
CA PHE A 15 5.03 9.49 21.16
C PHE A 15 5.01 7.97 20.93
N LEU A 16 5.03 7.18 22.01
CA LEU A 16 4.90 5.73 21.92
C LEU A 16 3.55 5.34 21.30
N LEU A 17 2.45 5.98 21.72
CA LEU A 17 1.14 5.77 21.11
C LEU A 17 1.14 6.11 19.62
N TYR A 18 1.74 7.24 19.26
CA TYR A 18 1.91 7.66 17.86
C TYR A 18 2.67 6.62 17.05
N ALA A 19 3.82 6.14 17.55
CA ALA A 19 4.61 5.11 16.89
C ALA A 19 3.83 3.81 16.71
N ILE A 20 3.09 3.36 17.73
CA ILE A 20 2.22 2.17 17.67
C ILE A 20 1.15 2.33 16.58
N VAL A 21 0.48 3.49 16.51
CA VAL A 21 -0.52 3.77 15.47
C VAL A 21 0.11 3.66 14.09
N TYR A 22 1.29 4.24 13.86
CA TYR A 22 1.97 4.10 12.58
C TYR A 22 2.46 2.69 12.30
N THR A 23 2.83 1.90 13.29
CA THR A 23 3.11 0.47 13.08
C THR A 23 1.90 -0.23 12.50
N PHE A 24 0.72 -0.05 13.09
CA PHE A 24 -0.53 -0.64 12.56
C PHE A 24 -0.88 -0.12 11.17
N ILE A 25 -0.71 1.18 10.90
CA ILE A 25 -0.93 1.74 9.56
C ILE A 25 0.03 1.13 8.54
N ASN A 26 1.31 1.00 8.88
CA ASN A 26 2.29 0.42 7.95
C ASN A 26 2.03 -1.07 7.70
N MET A 27 1.60 -1.83 8.72
CA MET A 27 1.16 -3.23 8.55
C MET A 27 -0.07 -3.31 7.64
N ALA A 28 -1.03 -2.42 7.81
CA ALA A 28 -2.21 -2.33 6.96
C ALA A 28 -1.86 -2.01 5.49
N ILE A 29 -0.92 -1.07 5.27
CA ILE A 29 -0.43 -0.74 3.92
C ILE A 29 0.18 -1.95 3.23
N ASP A 30 0.98 -2.74 3.95
CA ASP A 30 1.60 -3.95 3.39
C ASP A 30 0.56 -5.04 3.15
N TRP A 31 -0.30 -5.29 4.13
CA TRP A 31 -1.26 -6.38 4.08
C TRP A 31 -2.31 -6.22 2.99
N TRP A 32 -2.78 -4.99 2.76
CA TRP A 32 -3.80 -4.69 1.76
C TRP A 32 -3.25 -4.05 0.48
N PHE A 33 -1.92 -4.00 0.33
CA PHE A 33 -1.27 -3.35 -0.80
C PHE A 33 -1.88 -1.97 -1.13
N VAL A 34 -1.99 -1.10 -0.12
CA VAL A 34 -2.71 0.17 -0.27
C VAL A 34 -1.96 1.11 -1.22
N THR A 35 -2.62 1.51 -2.31
CA THR A 35 -2.10 2.43 -3.34
C THR A 35 -2.49 3.89 -3.06
N LEU A 36 -2.01 4.83 -3.89
CA LEU A 36 -2.14 6.25 -3.64
C LEU A 36 -3.57 6.73 -3.91
N SER A 37 -4.27 7.07 -2.84
CA SER A 37 -5.61 7.65 -2.92
C SER A 37 -5.79 8.77 -1.90
N VAL A 38 -6.73 9.68 -2.16
CA VAL A 38 -7.09 10.75 -1.21
C VAL A 38 -7.45 10.16 0.16
N ARG A 39 -8.17 9.03 0.18
CA ARG A 39 -8.52 8.33 1.42
C ARG A 39 -7.28 7.84 2.17
N ALA A 40 -6.33 7.20 1.48
CA ALA A 40 -5.10 6.72 2.09
C ALA A 40 -4.26 7.86 2.67
N VAL A 41 -4.09 8.95 1.92
CA VAL A 41 -3.38 10.15 2.37
C VAL A 41 -4.03 10.76 3.62
N MET A 42 -5.37 10.86 3.65
CA MET A 42 -6.10 11.36 4.81
C MET A 42 -5.89 10.49 6.05
N ILE A 43 -5.94 9.16 5.91
CA ILE A 43 -5.69 8.21 7.00
C ILE A 43 -4.27 8.34 7.53
N VAL A 44 -3.28 8.46 6.63
CA VAL A 44 -1.86 8.58 7.00
C VAL A 44 -1.53 9.92 7.66
N LEU A 45 -2.16 11.02 7.25
CA LEU A 45 -1.90 12.36 7.83
C LEU A 45 -2.69 12.63 9.12
N ALA A 46 -3.85 11.98 9.31
CA ALA A 46 -4.72 12.27 10.45
C ALA A 46 -4.04 12.07 11.82
N PRO A 47 -3.29 10.99 12.09
CA PRO A 47 -2.58 10.83 13.37
C PRO A 47 -1.56 11.94 13.65
N LEU A 48 -0.80 12.38 12.63
CA LEU A 48 0.13 13.51 12.76
C LEU A 48 -0.61 14.79 13.12
N LEU A 49 -1.71 15.10 12.44
CA LEU A 49 -2.53 16.28 12.73
C LEU A 49 -3.09 16.23 14.16
N VAL A 50 -3.70 15.11 14.56
CA VAL A 50 -4.24 14.92 15.91
C VAL A 50 -3.15 15.07 16.97
N TRP A 51 -1.99 14.47 16.73
CA TRP A 51 -0.86 14.52 17.66
C TRP A 51 -0.31 15.94 17.81
N VAL A 52 -0.13 16.68 16.72
CA VAL A 52 0.30 18.10 16.75
C VAL A 52 -0.75 18.96 17.46
N LEU A 53 -2.03 18.81 17.14
CA LEU A 53 -3.12 19.57 17.77
C LEU A 53 -3.21 19.29 19.28
N PHE A 54 -3.08 18.03 19.69
CA PHE A 54 -3.03 17.64 21.11
C PHE A 54 -1.90 18.38 21.84
N HIS A 55 -0.71 18.40 21.25
CA HIS A 55 0.46 19.03 21.82
C HIS A 55 0.31 20.57 21.89
N VAL A 56 -0.19 21.20 20.83
CA VAL A 56 -0.46 22.65 20.80
C VAL A 56 -1.53 23.04 21.82
N ALA A 57 -2.62 22.29 21.91
CA ALA A 57 -3.69 22.52 22.89
C ALA A 57 -3.19 22.35 24.33
N TYR A 58 -2.38 21.32 24.58
CA TYR A 58 -1.77 21.09 25.88
C TYR A 58 -0.81 22.22 26.29
N ALA A 59 -0.02 22.75 25.34
CA ALA A 59 0.85 23.90 25.56
C ALA A 59 0.08 25.18 25.87
N LYS A 60 -1.00 25.48 25.13
CA LYS A 60 -1.83 26.69 25.35
C LYS A 60 -2.53 26.73 26.70
N ARG A 61 -2.91 25.58 27.28
CA ARG A 61 -3.66 25.50 28.54
C ARG A 61 -2.83 25.81 29.81
N LYS A 62 -1.49 25.94 29.72
CA LYS A 62 -0.63 26.14 30.89
C LYS A 62 0.42 27.23 30.66
N THR A 63 0.33 28.33 31.40
CA THR A 63 1.39 29.34 31.62
C THR A 63 2.61 28.71 32.27
N SER A 64 3.47 28.11 31.47
CA SER A 64 4.55 27.25 31.95
C SER A 64 5.80 27.49 31.15
N LYS A 65 6.95 27.46 31.85
CA LYS A 65 8.29 27.26 31.26
C LYS A 65 8.19 26.31 30.07
N GLU A 66 8.48 26.85 28.89
CA GLU A 66 8.38 26.13 27.63
C GLU A 66 9.28 24.88 27.71
N LEU A 67 8.86 23.78 27.07
CA LEU A 67 9.83 22.74 26.73
C LEU A 67 10.95 23.41 25.93
N PRO A 68 12.22 22.99 26.07
CA PRO A 68 13.28 23.51 25.24
C PRO A 68 12.85 23.44 23.78
N ARG A 69 12.91 24.57 23.06
CA ARG A 69 12.47 24.68 21.66
C ARG A 69 13.02 23.55 20.79
N ALA A 70 14.25 23.11 21.07
CA ALA A 70 14.90 21.97 20.42
C ALA A 70 14.14 20.65 20.59
N MET A 71 13.58 20.36 21.78
CA MET A 71 12.83 19.13 22.03
C MET A 71 11.54 19.07 21.20
N TRP A 72 10.85 20.21 21.07
CA TRP A 72 9.67 20.33 20.19
C TRP A 72 10.01 20.13 18.72
N ILE A 73 11.09 20.77 18.26
CA ILE A 73 11.55 20.65 16.87
C ILE A 73 11.91 19.19 16.55
N ASN A 74 12.71 18.54 17.39
CA ASN A 74 13.11 17.14 17.18
C ASN A 74 11.91 16.20 17.12
N MET A 75 10.93 16.44 17.99
CA MET A 75 9.70 15.66 18.03
C MET A 75 8.86 15.80 16.74
N ILE A 76 8.69 17.04 16.24
CA ILE A 76 8.01 17.28 14.96
C ILE A 76 8.77 16.61 13.82
N ILE A 77 10.09 16.73 13.78
CA ILE A 77 10.93 16.11 12.75
C ILE A 77 10.71 14.59 12.75
N ILE A 78 10.80 13.93 13.90
CA ILE A 78 10.61 12.48 13.99
C ILE A 78 9.18 12.08 13.58
N GLY A 79 8.17 12.83 14.02
CA GLY A 79 6.78 12.58 13.61
C GLY A 79 6.58 12.67 12.09
N VAL A 80 7.14 13.71 11.47
CA VAL A 80 7.12 13.89 10.02
C VAL A 80 7.89 12.77 9.30
N LEU A 81 9.04 12.34 9.82
CA LEU A 81 9.80 11.22 9.22
C LEU A 81 9.01 9.90 9.24
N ILE A 82 8.36 9.58 10.36
CA ILE A 82 7.51 8.38 10.47
C ILE A 82 6.33 8.45 9.49
N THR A 83 5.70 9.63 9.36
CA THR A 83 4.61 9.84 8.41
C THR A 83 5.10 9.74 6.96
N GLY A 84 6.24 10.37 6.67
CA GLY A 84 6.86 10.37 5.36
C GLY A 84 7.21 8.96 4.91
N PHE A 85 7.68 8.10 5.82
CA PHE A 85 7.90 6.69 5.51
C PHE A 85 6.63 5.98 5.02
N SER A 86 5.49 6.19 5.68
CA SER A 86 4.21 5.62 5.23
C SER A 86 3.74 6.17 3.88
N ILE A 87 3.95 7.46 3.62
CA ILE A 87 3.67 8.08 2.31
C ILE A 87 4.54 7.44 1.22
N THR A 88 5.84 7.26 1.48
CA THR A 88 6.75 6.62 0.54
C THR A 88 6.29 5.20 0.19
N LYS A 89 5.83 4.41 1.17
CA LYS A 89 5.32 3.06 0.92
C LYS A 89 4.10 3.05 -0.01
N ILE A 90 3.14 3.93 0.25
CA ILE A 90 1.95 4.05 -0.60
C ILE A 90 2.33 4.50 -2.02
N GLY A 91 3.31 5.41 -2.15
CA GLY A 91 3.84 5.82 -3.46
C GLY A 91 4.56 4.70 -4.20
N ILE A 92 5.29 3.83 -3.49
CA ILE A 92 5.89 2.63 -4.06
C ILE A 92 4.81 1.65 -4.53
N ASN A 93 3.77 1.43 -3.72
CA ASN A 93 2.64 0.57 -4.11
C ASN A 93 1.93 1.09 -5.36
N GLU A 94 1.67 2.40 -5.44
CA GLU A 94 1.11 3.06 -6.64
C GLU A 94 1.98 2.83 -7.87
N HIS A 95 3.29 3.04 -7.75
CA HIS A 95 4.21 2.78 -8.86
C HIS A 95 4.15 1.31 -9.29
N ASN A 96 4.09 0.42 -8.31
CA ASN A 96 4.07 -1.02 -8.55
C ASN A 96 2.74 -1.52 -9.11
N SER A 97 1.65 -0.79 -8.92
CA SER A 97 0.32 -1.17 -9.41
C SER A 97 0.08 -0.88 -10.89
N HIS A 98 0.88 -0.01 -11.51
CA HIS A 98 0.78 0.21 -12.94
C HIS A 98 1.30 -0.99 -13.73
N PHE A 99 0.57 -1.36 -14.76
CA PHE A 99 0.96 -2.44 -15.65
C PHE A 99 2.21 -2.07 -16.43
N ASP A 100 3.25 -2.87 -16.26
CA ASP A 100 4.47 -2.83 -17.05
C ASP A 100 4.73 -4.23 -17.59
N TYR A 101 4.79 -4.36 -18.92
CA TYR A 101 4.98 -5.65 -19.58
C TYR A 101 6.26 -6.37 -19.12
N ASN A 102 7.37 -5.64 -18.96
CA ASN A 102 8.65 -6.26 -18.61
C ASN A 102 8.63 -6.79 -17.17
N ARG A 103 8.04 -6.03 -16.24
CA ARG A 103 7.81 -6.49 -14.86
C ARG A 103 6.81 -7.64 -14.85
N TRP A 104 5.74 -7.57 -15.63
CA TRP A 104 4.76 -8.65 -15.74
C TRP A 104 5.41 -9.97 -16.15
N VAL A 105 6.27 -9.98 -17.18
CA VAL A 105 6.90 -11.23 -17.63
C VAL A 105 8.05 -11.69 -16.72
N SER A 106 8.73 -10.79 -16.00
CA SER A 106 9.89 -11.13 -15.17
C SER A 106 9.59 -11.36 -13.70
N GLU A 107 8.54 -10.75 -13.15
CA GLU A 107 8.18 -10.76 -11.72
C GLU A 107 6.82 -11.43 -11.50
N GLN A 108 6.75 -12.74 -11.70
CA GLN A 108 5.47 -13.48 -11.67
C GLN A 108 4.70 -13.32 -10.35
N ASP A 109 5.42 -13.27 -9.22
CA ASP A 109 4.83 -13.13 -7.89
C ASP A 109 4.21 -11.74 -7.62
N ASN A 110 4.56 -10.74 -8.43
CA ASN A 110 4.07 -9.36 -8.29
C ASN A 110 2.97 -9.02 -9.31
N ARG A 111 2.62 -9.93 -10.22
CA ARG A 111 1.60 -9.69 -11.25
C ARG A 111 0.23 -9.31 -10.68
N GLN A 112 -0.15 -9.85 -9.52
CA GLN A 112 -1.40 -9.48 -8.84
C GLN A 112 -1.48 -7.98 -8.52
N GLN A 113 -0.35 -7.28 -8.40
CA GLN A 113 -0.33 -5.84 -8.14
C GLN A 113 -0.73 -5.04 -9.38
N MET A 114 -0.50 -5.59 -10.58
CA MET A 114 -0.64 -4.90 -11.87
C MET A 114 -1.88 -5.29 -12.67
N ILE A 115 -2.52 -6.41 -12.34
CA ILE A 115 -3.60 -6.97 -13.17
C ILE A 115 -4.82 -6.05 -13.27
N ASP A 116 -5.15 -5.34 -12.19
CA ASP A 116 -6.29 -4.42 -12.19
C ASP A 116 -6.05 -3.26 -13.19
N ASP A 117 -4.86 -2.65 -13.17
CA ASP A 117 -4.49 -1.58 -14.12
C ASP A 117 -4.50 -2.09 -15.57
N PHE A 118 -4.07 -3.33 -15.81
CA PHE A 118 -4.16 -3.93 -17.14
C PHE A 118 -5.62 -4.09 -17.60
N LEU A 119 -6.47 -4.69 -16.78
CA LEU A 119 -7.87 -4.98 -17.12
C LEU A 119 -8.73 -3.70 -17.24
N ASP A 120 -8.34 -2.62 -16.56
CA ASP A 120 -8.99 -1.31 -16.70
C ASP A 120 -8.73 -0.65 -18.07
N HIS A 121 -7.62 -1.00 -18.72
CA HIS A 121 -7.20 -0.38 -20.00
C HIS A 121 -7.26 -1.33 -21.21
N GLN A 122 -7.30 -2.65 -20.99
CA GLN A 122 -7.24 -3.66 -22.04
C GLN A 122 -8.37 -4.68 -21.89
N GLU A 123 -9.20 -4.83 -22.92
CA GLU A 123 -10.24 -5.85 -22.96
C GLU A 123 -9.66 -7.17 -23.46
N LEU A 124 -9.66 -8.20 -22.60
CA LEU A 124 -9.20 -9.54 -22.99
C LEU A 124 -10.21 -10.29 -23.86
N ILE A 125 -11.50 -9.98 -23.72
CA ILE A 125 -12.58 -10.68 -24.42
C ILE A 125 -12.52 -10.41 -25.92
N GLY A 126 -12.69 -11.46 -26.71
CA GLY A 126 -12.61 -11.44 -28.16
C GLY A 126 -11.20 -11.62 -28.73
N LEU A 127 -10.15 -11.46 -27.92
CA LEU A 127 -8.76 -11.63 -28.37
C LEU A 127 -8.44 -13.08 -28.72
N THR A 128 -7.63 -13.25 -29.75
CA THR A 128 -7.04 -14.55 -30.08
C THR A 128 -5.94 -14.92 -29.09
N GLN A 129 -5.59 -16.21 -29.04
CA GLN A 129 -4.47 -16.69 -28.25
C GLN A 129 -3.14 -15.96 -28.52
N ALA A 130 -2.89 -15.59 -29.78
CA ALA A 130 -1.67 -14.89 -30.16
C ALA A 130 -1.66 -13.45 -29.63
N GLU A 131 -2.78 -12.74 -29.72
CA GLU A 131 -2.94 -11.38 -29.18
C GLU A 131 -2.81 -11.36 -27.65
N VAL A 132 -3.39 -12.35 -26.95
CA VAL A 132 -3.21 -12.48 -25.50
C VAL A 132 -1.73 -12.72 -25.13
N ILE A 133 -1.02 -13.54 -25.90
CA ILE A 133 0.42 -13.78 -25.68
C ILE A 133 1.25 -12.52 -25.96
N ASP A 134 0.86 -11.70 -26.94
CA ASP A 134 1.54 -10.45 -27.23
C ASP A 134 1.40 -9.45 -26.07
N LEU A 135 0.23 -9.40 -25.43
CA LEU A 135 -0.06 -8.50 -24.33
C LEU A 135 0.48 -8.97 -22.97
N LEU A 136 0.38 -10.27 -22.66
CA LEU A 136 0.68 -10.81 -21.33
C LEU A 136 1.90 -11.76 -21.32
N GLY A 137 2.54 -11.95 -22.46
CA GLY A 137 3.60 -12.94 -22.62
C GLY A 137 3.09 -14.38 -22.54
N LYS A 138 4.03 -15.32 -22.42
CA LYS A 138 3.72 -16.74 -22.36
C LYS A 138 3.01 -17.10 -21.04
N PRO A 139 1.87 -17.82 -21.07
CA PRO A 139 1.21 -18.29 -19.86
C PRO A 139 2.05 -19.36 -19.15
N ASN A 140 1.80 -19.52 -17.85
CA ASN A 140 2.39 -20.58 -17.03
C ASN A 140 1.87 -21.95 -17.47
N GLU A 141 0.57 -22.05 -17.70
CA GLU A 141 -0.06 -23.25 -18.28
C GLU A 141 -0.89 -22.90 -19.51
N ARG A 142 -0.83 -23.77 -20.52
CA ARG A 142 -1.49 -23.58 -21.82
C ARG A 142 -2.17 -24.85 -22.28
N SER A 143 -3.43 -24.73 -22.66
CA SER A 143 -4.19 -25.72 -23.42
C SER A 143 -4.85 -25.08 -24.65
N GLU A 144 -5.62 -25.86 -25.41
CA GLU A 144 -6.40 -25.32 -26.54
C GLU A 144 -7.50 -24.35 -26.10
N GLN A 145 -8.04 -24.53 -24.89
CA GLN A 145 -9.19 -23.79 -24.40
C GLN A 145 -8.86 -22.85 -23.24
N THR A 146 -7.67 -22.94 -22.64
CA THR A 146 -7.37 -22.18 -21.42
C THR A 146 -5.91 -21.74 -21.35
N PHE A 147 -5.69 -20.48 -20.96
CA PHE A 147 -4.41 -19.98 -20.48
C PHE A 147 -4.49 -19.70 -18.98
N ILE A 148 -3.44 -20.07 -18.25
CA ILE A 148 -3.30 -19.80 -16.81
C ILE A 148 -2.02 -19.00 -16.59
N TYR A 149 -2.15 -17.84 -15.96
CA TYR A 149 -1.04 -17.01 -15.51
C TYR A 149 -1.02 -17.02 -13.98
N TYR A 150 0.10 -17.47 -13.40
CA TYR A 150 0.33 -17.35 -11.97
C TYR A 150 0.62 -15.89 -11.63
N MET A 151 -0.01 -15.39 -10.58
CA MET A 151 0.03 -13.98 -10.19
C MET A 151 0.64 -13.72 -8.81
N GLY A 152 1.16 -14.77 -8.17
CA GLY A 152 1.73 -14.73 -6.82
C GLY A 152 0.81 -15.38 -5.79
N TYR A 153 0.94 -14.93 -4.54
CA TYR A 153 0.26 -15.54 -3.40
C TYR A 153 -0.63 -14.53 -2.66
N SER A 154 -1.78 -15.02 -2.19
CA SER A 154 -2.64 -14.36 -1.20
C SER A 154 -2.55 -15.15 0.11
N VAL A 155 -1.74 -14.65 1.05
CA VAL A 155 -1.41 -15.27 2.35
C VAL A 155 -0.78 -16.66 2.25
N ILE A 156 -1.51 -17.65 1.76
CA ILE A 156 -1.09 -19.04 1.55
C ILE A 156 -1.50 -19.60 0.19
N ASP A 157 -2.46 -18.98 -0.49
CA ASP A 157 -3.08 -19.51 -1.70
C ASP A 157 -2.46 -18.89 -2.96
N ILE A 158 -2.35 -19.67 -4.04
CA ILE A 158 -1.85 -19.16 -5.32
C ILE A 158 -2.97 -18.40 -6.01
N VAL A 159 -2.68 -17.18 -6.43
CA VAL A 159 -3.61 -16.34 -7.21
C VAL A 159 -3.29 -16.52 -8.68
N MET A 160 -4.31 -16.73 -9.52
CA MET A 160 -4.14 -17.04 -10.94
C MET A 160 -5.14 -16.27 -11.81
N LEU A 161 -4.69 -15.79 -12.96
CA LEU A 161 -5.57 -15.32 -14.03
C LEU A 161 -5.82 -16.48 -14.98
N VAL A 162 -7.08 -16.86 -15.09
CA VAL A 162 -7.55 -17.91 -16.00
C VAL A 162 -8.30 -17.26 -17.15
N ILE A 163 -7.88 -17.52 -18.38
CA ILE A 163 -8.52 -17.03 -19.61
C ILE A 163 -9.04 -18.23 -20.39
N THR A 164 -10.34 -18.26 -20.67
CA THR A 164 -11.01 -19.32 -21.43
C THR A 164 -11.28 -18.88 -22.86
N PHE A 165 -11.01 -19.78 -23.80
CA PHE A 165 -11.14 -19.59 -25.23
C PHE A 165 -12.18 -20.54 -25.82
N GLU A 166 -13.02 -20.01 -26.69
CA GLU A 166 -13.93 -20.77 -27.56
C GLU A 166 -13.68 -20.34 -29.01
N GLU A 167 -13.63 -21.31 -29.93
CA GLU A 167 -13.35 -21.06 -31.36
C GLU A 167 -12.08 -20.21 -31.61
N GLY A 168 -11.08 -20.34 -30.72
CA GLY A 168 -9.80 -19.62 -30.80
C GLY A 168 -9.82 -18.18 -30.26
N ARG A 169 -10.92 -17.73 -29.66
CA ARG A 169 -11.07 -16.38 -29.08
C ARG A 169 -11.42 -16.44 -27.60
N ALA A 170 -10.90 -15.49 -26.82
CA ALA A 170 -11.19 -15.37 -25.40
C ALA A 170 -12.67 -14.99 -25.19
N VAL A 171 -13.38 -15.78 -24.38
CA VAL A 171 -14.79 -15.56 -24.06
C VAL A 171 -15.02 -15.26 -22.58
N LYS A 172 -14.03 -15.58 -21.74
CA LYS A 172 -14.10 -15.37 -20.30
C LYS A 172 -12.70 -15.19 -19.72
N HIS A 173 -12.58 -14.36 -18.70
CA HIS A 173 -11.45 -14.37 -17.79
C HIS A 173 -11.94 -14.38 -16.33
N ALA A 174 -11.14 -14.93 -15.43
CA ALA A 174 -11.41 -14.94 -14.00
C ALA A 174 -10.10 -14.89 -13.20
N ILE A 175 -10.15 -14.23 -12.04
CA ILE A 175 -9.10 -14.32 -11.02
C ILE A 175 -9.52 -15.43 -10.05
N GLU A 176 -8.73 -16.50 -9.99
CA GLU A 176 -8.97 -17.68 -9.16
C GLU A 176 -7.92 -17.79 -8.05
N ILE A 177 -8.32 -18.40 -6.94
CA ILE A 177 -7.48 -18.67 -5.77
C ILE A 177 -7.55 -20.18 -5.52
N SER A 178 -6.39 -20.85 -5.49
CA SER A 178 -6.29 -22.31 -5.29
C SER A 178 -6.23 -22.72 -3.83
#